data_AF-A0A957YU20-F1
#
_entry.id   AF-A0A957YU20-F1
#
_cell.length_a   1.000
_cell.length_b   1.000
_cell.length_c   1.000
_cell.angle_alpha   90.00
_cell.angle_beta   90.00
_cell.angle_gamma   90.00
#
_symmetry.space_group_name_H-M   'P 1'
#
loop_
_entity.id
_entity.type
_entity.pdbx_description
1 polymer ?
#
loop_
_entity_poly.entity_id
_entity_poly.type
_entity_poly.pdbx_seq_one_letter_code
_entity_poly.pdbx_strand_id
1 'polypeptide(L)'
;MRALPDYWLTRPPFHLDERTRAAFDAQLAALTQATECQTIRFEWPVPKWQFLSYAVEHAEIVLHGTGDPAITCFEPRQADDLDTFGNQKAIYAATDGIWPIFFAIVDRVRFAMSINNSCIRVADHAGALHGPFYLFSISQSALVHQPWRTGTVYLLPRATFVPQEPKQVDAAQVHIAQLASPVAVQPLAKLTVTPQDFPFLADIRGHDDQRMEAYVAAMQRGDPWPDDPHVANPSSNR
;
A
#
# COMPACT_ATOMS: atom_id res chain seq x y z
N MET A 1 -12.53 -8.81 -20.82
CA MET A 1 -11.48 -8.42 -19.84
C MET A 1 -10.50 -9.57 -19.74
N ARG A 2 -9.22 -9.38 -20.10
CA ARG A 2 -8.21 -10.40 -19.80
C ARG A 2 -8.11 -10.45 -18.27
N ALA A 3 -8.32 -11.61 -17.66
CA ALA A 3 -8.19 -11.72 -16.21
C ALA A 3 -6.78 -11.25 -15.83
N LEU A 4 -6.68 -10.44 -14.77
CA LEU A 4 -5.37 -10.18 -14.18
C LEU A 4 -4.73 -11.54 -13.85
N PRO A 5 -3.40 -11.67 -14.00
CA PRO A 5 -2.73 -12.89 -13.58
C PRO A 5 -3.14 -13.29 -12.15
N ASP A 6 -3.21 -14.59 -11.90
CA ASP A 6 -3.63 -15.18 -10.61
C ASP A 6 -2.75 -14.77 -9.42
N TYR A 7 -1.57 -14.23 -9.71
CA TYR A 7 -0.66 -13.73 -8.71
C TYR A 7 -1.13 -12.42 -8.02
N TRP A 8 -2.15 -11.74 -8.55
CA TRP A 8 -2.76 -10.56 -7.93
C TRP A 8 -3.72 -10.96 -6.80
N LEU A 9 -3.53 -10.38 -5.63
CA LEU A 9 -4.41 -10.58 -4.48
C LEU A 9 -5.62 -9.66 -4.58
N THR A 10 -6.79 -10.13 -4.14
CA THR A 10 -8.01 -9.30 -4.05
C THR A 10 -8.32 -9.00 -2.59
N ARG A 11 -8.90 -7.82 -2.33
CA ARG A 11 -9.34 -7.43 -0.99
C ARG A 11 -10.21 -8.54 -0.36
N PRO A 12 -9.96 -8.96 0.89
CA PRO A 12 -10.85 -9.89 1.57
C PRO A 12 -12.27 -9.30 1.69
N PRO A 13 -13.30 -10.14 1.90
CA PRO A 13 -14.67 -9.67 2.04
C PRO A 13 -14.80 -8.53 3.07
N PHE A 14 -15.40 -7.42 2.63
CA PHE A 14 -15.64 -6.23 3.46
C PHE A 14 -17.11 -6.20 3.83
N HIS A 15 -17.42 -6.62 5.05
CA HIS A 15 -18.78 -6.61 5.58
C HIS A 15 -18.76 -6.00 6.98
N LEU A 16 -19.46 -4.88 7.12
CA LEU A 16 -19.74 -4.27 8.42
C LEU A 16 -21.24 -4.44 8.71
N ASP A 17 -21.59 -4.58 9.99
CA ASP A 17 -22.96 -4.43 10.44
C ASP A 17 -23.28 -2.94 10.69
N GLU A 18 -24.55 -2.61 10.89
CA GLU A 18 -24.99 -1.23 11.12
C GLU A 18 -24.41 -0.63 12.40
N ARG A 19 -24.26 -1.46 13.45
CA ARG A 19 -23.70 -1.02 14.73
C ARG A 19 -22.23 -0.62 14.60
N THR A 20 -21.44 -1.40 13.86
CA THR A 20 -20.03 -1.14 13.62
C THR A 20 -19.85 0.10 12.73
N ARG A 21 -20.68 0.24 11.68
CA ARG A 21 -20.70 1.47 10.87
C ARG A 21 -20.97 2.72 11.70
N ALA A 22 -22.03 2.71 12.52
CA ALA A 22 -22.36 3.84 13.38
C ALA A 22 -21.24 4.16 14.39
N ALA A 23 -20.54 3.13 14.90
CA ALA A 23 -19.40 3.34 15.78
C ALA A 23 -18.19 3.94 15.03
N PHE A 24 -17.95 3.53 13.79
CA PHE A 24 -16.92 4.14 12.94
C PHE A 24 -17.25 5.60 12.61
N ASP A 25 -18.50 5.90 12.25
CA ASP A 25 -18.95 7.27 11.98
C ASP A 25 -18.72 8.18 13.19
N ALA A 26 -19.11 7.72 14.38
CA ALA A 26 -18.88 8.46 15.63
C ALA A 26 -17.39 8.69 15.91
N GLN A 27 -16.55 7.66 15.70
CA GLN A 27 -15.10 7.79 15.84
C GLN A 27 -14.53 8.81 14.85
N LEU A 28 -14.91 8.75 13.57
CA LEU A 28 -14.41 9.65 12.54
C LEU A 28 -14.85 11.10 12.78
N ALA A 29 -16.11 11.31 13.19
CA ALA A 29 -16.60 12.64 13.56
C ALA A 29 -15.84 13.24 14.75
N ALA A 30 -15.47 12.42 15.74
CA ALA A 30 -14.64 12.87 16.85
C ALA A 30 -13.21 13.24 16.40
N LEU A 31 -12.62 12.46 15.48
CA LEU A 31 -11.27 12.72 14.96
C LEU A 31 -11.18 14.01 14.16
N THR A 32 -12.20 14.36 13.37
CA THR A 32 -12.20 15.59 12.57
C THR A 32 -12.40 16.86 13.40
N GLN A 33 -12.89 16.74 14.64
CA GLN A 33 -13.01 17.85 15.59
C GLN A 33 -11.84 17.95 16.56
N ALA A 34 -10.95 16.94 16.60
CA ALA A 34 -9.82 16.93 17.51
C ALA A 34 -8.77 17.98 17.12
N THR A 35 -8.20 18.67 18.12
CA THR A 35 -7.13 19.65 17.92
C THR A 35 -5.73 19.04 18.02
N GLU A 36 -5.63 17.79 18.48
CA GLU A 36 -4.38 17.05 18.67
C GLU A 36 -4.52 15.63 18.14
N CYS A 37 -3.40 15.04 17.71
CA CYS A 37 -3.34 13.68 17.21
C CYS A 37 -3.81 12.68 18.27
N GLN A 38 -4.92 11.98 17.99
CA GLN A 38 -5.50 11.00 18.90
C GLN A 38 -4.91 9.60 18.70
N THR A 39 -4.73 8.85 19.79
CA THR A 39 -4.44 7.41 19.69
C THR A 39 -5.75 6.63 19.69
N ILE A 40 -6.04 5.92 18.61
CA ILE A 40 -7.26 5.13 18.47
C ILE A 40 -7.12 3.85 19.31
N ARG A 41 -8.03 3.67 20.27
CA ARG A 41 -8.20 2.38 20.97
C ARG A 41 -9.13 1.51 20.14
N PHE A 42 -8.60 0.42 19.62
CA PHE A 42 -9.34 -0.44 18.69
C PHE A 42 -9.93 -1.63 19.42
N GLU A 43 -11.24 -1.57 19.68
CA GLU A 43 -11.97 -2.57 20.49
C GLU A 43 -13.07 -3.29 19.69
N TRP A 44 -13.21 -2.96 18.40
CA TRP A 44 -14.23 -3.57 17.54
C TRP A 44 -13.82 -4.99 17.11
N PRO A 45 -14.79 -5.93 17.04
CA PRO A 45 -14.53 -7.34 16.68
C PRO A 45 -14.41 -7.53 15.15
N VAL A 46 -13.75 -6.60 14.48
CA VAL A 46 -13.49 -6.62 13.04
C VAL A 46 -12.02 -6.33 12.78
N PRO A 47 -11.46 -6.77 11.63
CA PRO A 47 -10.07 -6.44 11.30
C PRO A 47 -9.84 -4.92 11.20
N LYS A 48 -8.69 -4.44 11.69
CA LYS A 48 -8.34 -3.00 11.66
C LYS A 48 -8.36 -2.40 10.26
N TRP A 49 -7.96 -3.18 9.25
CA TRP A 49 -7.99 -2.74 7.86
C TRP A 49 -9.41 -2.37 7.37
N GLN A 50 -10.46 -2.94 7.97
CA GLN A 50 -11.83 -2.58 7.61
C GLN A 50 -12.19 -1.17 8.11
N PHE A 51 -11.81 -0.80 9.33
CA PHE A 51 -11.94 0.57 9.80
C PHE A 51 -11.12 1.54 8.95
N LEU A 52 -9.86 1.19 8.65
CA LEU A 52 -8.99 2.02 7.84
C LEU A 52 -9.55 2.22 6.42
N SER A 53 -10.11 1.16 5.81
CA SER A 53 -10.76 1.27 4.50
C SER A 53 -12.03 2.11 4.58
N TYR A 54 -12.83 1.95 5.65
CA TYR A 54 -14.01 2.79 5.90
C TYR A 54 -13.63 4.27 6.05
N ALA A 55 -12.57 4.57 6.79
CA ALA A 55 -12.10 5.93 7.02
C ALA A 55 -11.73 6.66 5.73
N VAL A 56 -11.02 6.00 4.79
CA VAL A 56 -10.64 6.61 3.50
C VAL A 56 -11.81 6.69 2.52
N GLU A 57 -12.81 5.82 2.64
CA GLU A 57 -14.01 5.81 1.79
C GLU A 57 -15.06 6.85 2.23
N HIS A 58 -15.12 7.16 3.53
CA HIS A 58 -16.19 7.98 4.11
C HIS A 58 -15.74 9.31 4.73
N ALA A 59 -14.44 9.57 4.83
CA ALA A 59 -13.91 10.83 5.35
C ALA A 59 -12.79 11.38 4.46
N GLU A 60 -12.51 12.69 4.59
CA GLU A 60 -11.40 13.37 3.93
C GLU A 60 -10.05 13.01 4.59
N ILE A 61 -9.74 11.72 4.63
CA ILE A 61 -8.60 11.11 5.30
C ILE A 61 -7.80 10.29 4.31
N VAL A 62 -6.48 10.34 4.46
CA VAL A 62 -5.53 9.42 3.80
C VAL A 62 -4.64 8.78 4.85
N LEU A 63 -4.01 7.66 4.49
CA LEU A 63 -3.32 6.81 5.46
C LEU A 63 -1.82 6.73 5.19
N HIS A 64 -1.01 6.84 6.25
CA HIS A 64 0.43 6.67 6.17
C HIS A 64 0.89 5.57 7.12
N GLY A 65 1.60 4.57 6.59
CA GLY A 65 2.15 3.46 7.37
C GLY A 65 3.62 3.64 7.69
N THR A 66 4.00 3.49 8.96
CA THR A 66 5.40 3.62 9.40
C THR A 66 5.68 2.75 10.63
N GLY A 67 6.96 2.47 10.88
CA GLY A 67 7.41 1.87 12.14
C GLY A 67 7.60 2.85 13.28
N ASP A 68 7.58 4.16 13.00
CA ASP A 68 7.80 5.21 13.99
C ASP A 68 6.46 5.67 14.61
N PRO A 69 6.18 5.37 15.89
CA PRO A 69 4.94 5.76 16.56
C PRO A 69 4.97 7.18 17.13
N ALA A 70 6.10 7.87 17.03
CA ALA A 70 6.37 9.16 17.70
C ALA A 70 6.23 10.37 16.76
N ILE A 71 5.87 10.16 15.49
CA ILE A 71 5.67 11.26 14.54
C ILE A 71 4.50 12.14 15.00
N THR A 72 4.80 13.42 15.23
CA THR A 72 3.83 14.48 15.56
C THR A 72 3.59 15.42 14.38
N CYS A 73 4.52 15.50 13.44
CA CYS A 73 4.41 16.24 12.19
C CYS A 73 5.17 15.47 11.10
N PHE A 74 4.51 15.21 9.98
CA PHE A 74 5.16 14.67 8.80
C PHE A 74 5.77 15.81 7.99
N GLU A 75 7.04 15.65 7.62
CA GLU A 75 7.77 16.58 6.77
C GLU A 75 8.02 15.93 5.41
N PRO A 76 7.88 16.65 4.28
CA PRO A 76 8.24 16.16 2.96
C PRO A 76 9.70 15.70 2.88
N ARG A 77 9.92 14.46 2.43
CA ARG A 77 11.26 13.87 2.27
C ARG A 77 11.45 13.42 0.83
N GLN A 78 12.70 13.49 0.37
CA GLN A 78 13.06 12.89 -0.91
C GLN A 78 12.92 11.37 -0.77
N ALA A 79 12.05 10.78 -1.58
CA ALA A 79 11.98 9.34 -1.74
C ALA A 79 12.99 8.87 -2.79
N ASP A 80 13.34 7.60 -2.70
CA ASP A 80 14.15 6.89 -3.69
C ASP A 80 13.23 5.86 -4.35
N ASP A 81 12.55 6.32 -5.40
CA ASP A 81 11.61 5.54 -6.20
C ASP A 81 11.97 5.69 -7.69
N LEU A 82 11.60 4.69 -8.48
CA LEU A 82 11.85 4.67 -9.92
C LEU A 82 10.79 5.45 -10.69
N ASP A 83 9.57 5.53 -10.17
CA ASP A 83 8.50 6.29 -10.78
C ASP A 83 8.64 7.78 -10.46
N THR A 84 8.48 8.64 -11.46
CA THR A 84 8.64 10.10 -11.28
C THR A 84 7.71 10.68 -10.21
N PHE A 85 6.49 10.15 -10.06
CA PHE A 85 5.58 10.58 -9.00
C PHE A 85 6.02 10.07 -7.62
N GLY A 86 6.60 8.88 -7.54
CA GLY A 86 7.19 8.33 -6.32
C GLY A 86 8.53 8.95 -5.94
N ASN A 87 9.21 9.64 -6.86
CA ASN A 87 10.55 10.21 -6.69
C ASN A 87 10.56 11.73 -6.50
N GLN A 88 9.53 12.26 -5.83
CA GLN A 88 9.47 13.67 -5.44
C GLN A 88 9.68 13.84 -3.94
N LYS A 89 10.08 15.05 -3.53
CA LYS A 89 10.13 15.45 -2.13
C LYS A 89 8.71 15.66 -1.61
N ALA A 90 8.15 14.64 -0.97
CA ALA A 90 6.77 14.64 -0.51
C ALA A 90 6.56 13.77 0.73
N ILE A 91 5.38 13.88 1.31
CA ILE A 91 4.80 12.89 2.22
C ILE A 91 3.90 12.00 1.37
N TYR A 92 4.13 10.68 1.40
CA TYR A 92 3.29 9.73 0.68
C TYR A 92 2.22 9.16 1.60
N ALA A 93 1.01 8.98 1.06
CA ALA A 93 -0.10 8.34 1.76
C ALA A 93 -0.93 7.51 0.77
N ALA A 94 -1.88 6.74 1.30
CA ALA A 94 -2.75 5.90 0.51
C ALA A 94 -4.24 6.16 0.75
N THR A 95 -5.04 5.93 -0.29
CA THR A 95 -6.52 5.83 -0.25
C THR A 95 -6.99 4.38 -0.14
N ASP A 96 -6.18 3.51 0.47
CA ASP A 96 -6.51 2.11 0.74
C ASP A 96 -6.20 1.76 2.20
N GLY A 97 -7.06 0.94 2.83
CA GLY A 97 -6.95 0.59 4.24
C GLY A 97 -6.00 -0.56 4.60
N ILE A 98 -5.50 -1.30 3.61
CA ILE A 98 -4.59 -2.44 3.77
C ILE A 98 -3.15 -2.04 3.45
N TRP A 99 -2.94 -1.31 2.37
CA TRP A 99 -1.61 -0.98 1.85
C TRP A 99 -0.69 -0.27 2.85
N PRO A 100 -1.14 0.72 3.65
CA PRO A 100 -0.33 1.33 4.72
C PRO A 100 0.11 0.34 5.79
N ILE A 101 -0.68 -0.71 6.07
CA ILE A 101 -0.31 -1.69 7.10
C ILE A 101 0.99 -2.39 6.70
N PHE A 102 1.17 -2.74 5.41
CA PHE A 102 2.41 -3.31 4.89
C PHE A 102 3.63 -2.45 5.25
N PHE A 103 3.60 -1.15 4.94
CA PHE A 103 4.71 -0.24 5.28
C PHE A 103 4.92 -0.08 6.79
N ALA A 104 3.86 -0.19 7.59
CA ALA A 104 3.98 -0.14 9.04
C ALA A 104 4.69 -1.39 9.59
N ILE A 105 4.35 -2.58 9.09
CA ILE A 105 4.81 -3.86 9.67
C ILE A 105 6.13 -4.37 9.10
N VAL A 106 6.56 -3.95 7.91
CA VAL A 106 7.86 -4.38 7.33
C VAL A 106 9.01 -3.62 8.00
N ASP A 107 9.92 -4.35 8.63
CA ASP A 107 11.03 -3.79 9.40
C ASP A 107 12.29 -3.53 8.57
N ARG A 108 12.21 -2.49 7.74
CA ARG A 108 13.33 -2.02 6.91
C ARG A 108 14.47 -1.35 7.69
N VAL A 109 14.31 -1.13 9.00
CA VAL A 109 15.36 -0.54 9.84
C VAL A 109 16.32 -1.61 10.33
N ARG A 110 15.79 -2.76 10.74
CA ARG A 110 16.60 -3.88 11.22
C ARG A 110 17.12 -4.77 10.10
N PHE A 111 16.44 -4.81 8.97
CA PHE A 111 16.78 -5.68 7.85
C PHE A 111 16.95 -4.86 6.57
N ALA A 112 18.15 -4.90 5.99
CA ALA A 112 18.39 -4.35 4.67
C ALA A 112 17.61 -5.18 3.63
N MET A 113 16.75 -4.52 2.86
CA MET A 113 15.94 -5.13 1.82
C MET A 113 15.41 -4.07 0.85
N SER A 114 15.03 -4.52 -0.34
CA SER A 114 14.14 -3.80 -1.23
C SER A 114 12.70 -4.32 -1.08
N ILE A 115 11.74 -3.53 -1.54
CA ILE A 115 10.32 -3.89 -1.54
C ILE A 115 9.75 -3.64 -2.94
N ASN A 116 8.89 -4.54 -3.40
CA ASN A 116 8.10 -4.35 -4.62
C ASN A 116 6.64 -4.60 -4.24
N ASN A 117 5.80 -3.60 -4.44
CA ASN A 117 4.42 -3.64 -3.97
C ASN A 117 3.51 -2.83 -4.89
N SER A 118 2.21 -3.11 -4.84
CA SER A 118 1.21 -2.38 -5.60
C SER A 118 -0.15 -2.48 -4.93
N CYS A 119 -0.90 -1.40 -5.00
CA CYS A 119 -2.32 -1.34 -4.68
C CYS A 119 -3.03 -0.58 -5.80
N ILE A 120 -3.76 -1.30 -6.65
CA ILE A 120 -4.31 -0.75 -7.88
C ILE A 120 -5.80 -1.03 -8.04
N ARG A 121 -6.49 -0.13 -8.74
CA ARG A 121 -7.79 -0.38 -9.37
C ARG A 121 -7.62 -0.28 -10.89
N VAL A 122 -8.40 -1.06 -11.63
CA VAL A 122 -8.33 -1.09 -13.09
C VAL A 122 -9.67 -0.62 -13.65
N ALA A 123 -9.67 0.44 -14.44
CA ALA A 123 -10.84 0.83 -15.22
C ALA A 123 -10.86 0.05 -16.54
N ASP A 124 -11.97 -0.64 -16.81
CA ASP A 124 -12.17 -1.28 -18.11
C ASP A 124 -12.57 -0.27 -19.20
N HIS A 125 -12.78 -0.75 -20.43
CA HIS A 125 -13.14 0.11 -21.56
C HIS A 125 -14.48 0.85 -21.40
N ALA A 126 -15.36 0.37 -20.51
CA ALA A 126 -16.62 1.02 -20.18
C ALA A 126 -16.47 2.02 -19.02
N GLY A 127 -15.26 2.18 -18.47
CA GLY A 127 -14.95 3.04 -17.33
C GLY A 127 -15.31 2.42 -15.98
N ALA A 128 -15.73 1.15 -15.93
CA ALA A 128 -16.02 0.50 -14.66
C ALA A 128 -14.72 0.15 -13.93
N LEU A 129 -14.62 0.55 -12.66
CA LEU A 129 -13.46 0.30 -11.81
C LEU A 129 -13.55 -1.08 -11.13
N HIS A 130 -12.52 -1.89 -11.33
CA HIS A 130 -12.33 -3.21 -10.73
C HIS A 130 -11.24 -3.20 -9.67
N GLY A 131 -11.32 -4.11 -8.70
CA GLY A 131 -10.37 -4.23 -7.59
C GLY A 131 -10.91 -3.68 -6.26
N PRO A 132 -10.03 -3.33 -5.30
CA PRO A 132 -8.59 -3.20 -5.45
C PRO A 132 -7.85 -4.54 -5.58
N PHE A 133 -6.72 -4.50 -6.29
CA PHE A 133 -5.78 -5.59 -6.50
C PHE A 133 -4.45 -5.25 -5.85
N TYR A 134 -3.81 -6.26 -5.23
CA TYR A 134 -2.59 -6.07 -4.48
C TYR A 134 -1.46 -7.00 -4.91
N LEU A 135 -0.25 -6.51 -4.75
CA LEU A 135 0.97 -7.29 -4.81
C LEU A 135 1.89 -6.83 -3.67
N PHE A 136 2.47 -7.78 -2.95
CA PHE A 136 3.41 -7.53 -1.87
C PHE A 136 4.61 -8.45 -2.00
N SER A 137 5.79 -7.87 -2.09
CA SER A 137 7.03 -8.60 -2.19
C SER A 137 8.17 -7.86 -1.51
N ILE A 138 9.05 -8.59 -0.86
CA ILE A 138 10.28 -8.10 -0.23
C ILE A 138 11.46 -8.95 -0.67
N SER A 139 12.70 -8.50 -0.46
CA SER A 139 13.89 -9.31 -0.76
C SER A 139 13.77 -10.71 -0.14
N GLN A 140 13.97 -11.75 -0.94
CA GLN A 140 13.90 -13.15 -0.48
C GLN A 140 14.88 -13.41 0.68
N SER A 141 16.05 -12.77 0.64
CA SER A 141 17.07 -12.81 1.69
C SER A 141 16.57 -12.28 3.04
N ALA A 142 15.65 -11.31 3.05
CA ALA A 142 15.05 -10.79 4.26
C ALA A 142 13.83 -11.61 4.70
N LEU A 143 12.99 -12.07 3.76
CA LEU A 143 11.75 -12.78 4.04
C LEU A 143 11.94 -14.03 4.92
N VAL A 144 13.03 -14.76 4.71
CA VAL A 144 13.37 -15.95 5.53
C VAL A 144 13.58 -15.64 7.02
N HIS A 145 13.84 -14.38 7.36
CA HIS A 145 14.00 -13.92 8.73
C HIS A 145 12.72 -13.35 9.35
N GLN A 146 11.59 -13.40 8.62
CA GLN A 146 10.30 -12.85 9.05
C GLN A 146 10.45 -11.41 9.57
N PRO A 147 10.80 -10.45 8.69
CA PRO A 147 11.28 -9.13 9.08
C PRO A 147 10.11 -8.21 9.45
N TRP A 148 9.35 -8.61 10.46
CA TRP A 148 8.11 -7.99 10.86
C TRP A 148 8.28 -7.22 12.18
N ARG A 149 7.52 -6.14 12.32
CA ARG A 149 7.44 -5.33 13.55
C ARG A 149 6.01 -4.91 13.84
N THR A 150 5.80 -4.47 15.08
CA THR A 150 4.68 -3.57 15.39
C THR A 150 4.93 -2.22 14.72
N GLY A 151 3.90 -1.67 14.09
CA GLY A 151 3.96 -0.37 13.42
C GLY A 151 2.77 0.49 13.76
N THR A 152 2.66 1.62 13.05
CA THR A 152 1.60 2.60 13.23
C THR A 152 1.07 3.02 11.87
N VAL A 153 -0.27 3.05 11.75
CA VAL A 153 -0.96 3.71 10.65
C VAL A 153 -1.47 5.05 11.16
N TYR A 154 -1.01 6.12 10.54
CA TYR A 154 -1.48 7.48 10.80
C TYR A 154 -2.62 7.83 9.86
N LEU A 155 -3.66 8.46 10.42
CA LEU A 155 -4.76 9.07 9.68
C LEU A 155 -4.41 10.54 9.49
N LEU A 156 -4.22 10.95 8.24
CA LEU A 156 -3.81 12.29 7.85
C LEU A 156 -4.98 13.01 7.16
N PRO A 157 -5.12 14.34 7.34
CA PRO A 157 -6.09 15.11 6.57
C PRO A 157 -5.72 15.07 5.08
N ARG A 158 -6.72 14.84 4.21
CA ARG A 158 -6.51 14.68 2.77
C ARG A 158 -6.18 15.98 2.02
N ALA A 159 -6.49 17.14 2.60
CA ALA A 159 -6.59 18.42 1.89
C ALA A 159 -5.37 18.81 1.02
N THR A 160 -4.14 18.45 1.42
CA THR A 160 -2.91 18.82 0.70
C THR A 160 -2.35 17.69 -0.18
N PHE A 161 -3.00 16.54 -0.20
CA PHE A 161 -2.56 15.36 -0.93
C PHE A 161 -3.12 15.35 -2.35
N VAL A 162 -2.22 15.21 -3.33
CA VAL A 162 -2.56 15.05 -4.75
C VAL A 162 -2.43 13.57 -5.11
N PRO A 163 -3.44 12.96 -5.76
CA PRO A 163 -3.33 11.58 -6.22
C PRO A 163 -2.35 11.43 -7.36
N GLN A 164 -1.73 10.25 -7.46
CA GLN A 164 -1.00 9.87 -8.65
C GLN A 164 -1.95 9.79 -9.85
N GLU A 165 -1.57 10.39 -10.97
CA GLU A 165 -2.33 10.30 -12.21
C GLU A 165 -2.47 8.84 -12.66
N PRO A 166 -3.64 8.43 -13.17
CA PRO A 166 -3.85 7.08 -13.68
C PRO A 166 -2.87 6.77 -14.83
N LYS A 167 -2.35 5.55 -14.84
CA LYS A 167 -1.46 5.06 -15.90
C LYS A 167 -2.24 4.32 -16.97
N GLN A 168 -1.99 4.63 -18.24
CA GLN A 168 -2.52 3.82 -19.35
C GLN A 168 -1.68 2.56 -19.50
N VAL A 169 -2.32 1.39 -19.50
CA VAL A 169 -1.68 0.10 -19.77
C VAL A 169 -2.54 -0.62 -20.80
N ASP A 170 -2.01 -0.76 -22.02
CA ASP A 170 -2.76 -1.17 -23.21
C ASP A 170 -4.04 -0.34 -23.38
N ALA A 171 -5.21 -0.96 -23.23
CA ALA A 171 -6.51 -0.32 -23.37
C ALA A 171 -7.23 -0.12 -22.01
N ALA A 172 -6.54 -0.33 -20.88
CA ALA A 172 -7.07 -0.14 -19.54
C ALA A 172 -6.37 1.02 -18.80
N GLN A 173 -7.08 1.62 -17.84
CA GLN A 173 -6.50 2.62 -16.93
C GLN A 173 -6.21 2.01 -15.57
N VAL A 174 -4.98 2.18 -15.09
CA VAL A 174 -4.53 1.70 -13.79
C VAL A 174 -4.46 2.88 -12.83
N HIS A 175 -5.31 2.83 -11.80
CA HIS A 175 -5.33 3.80 -10.71
C HIS A 175 -4.54 3.25 -9.54
N ILE A 176 -3.43 3.88 -9.19
CA ILE A 176 -2.63 3.51 -8.02
C ILE A 176 -3.19 4.27 -6.83
N ALA A 177 -3.38 3.59 -5.69
CA ALA A 177 -3.96 4.21 -4.49
C ALA A 177 -3.02 5.20 -3.77
N GLN A 178 -2.03 5.76 -4.47
CA GLN A 178 -0.96 6.60 -3.93
C GLN A 178 -1.30 8.08 -4.05
N LEU A 179 -0.96 8.84 -3.01
CA LEU A 179 -1.03 10.29 -3.00
C LEU A 179 0.27 10.88 -2.43
N ALA A 180 0.52 12.14 -2.77
CA ALA A 180 1.68 12.88 -2.30
C ALA A 180 1.28 14.29 -1.81
N SER A 181 1.81 14.71 -0.66
CA SER A 181 1.71 16.09 -0.16
C SER A 181 3.09 16.75 -0.17
N PRO A 182 3.25 17.94 -0.79
CA PRO A 182 4.52 18.67 -0.82
C PRO A 182 4.73 19.55 0.42
N VAL A 183 3.77 19.60 1.34
CA VAL A 183 3.82 20.41 2.57
C VAL A 183 3.72 19.54 3.81
N ALA A 184 4.18 20.07 4.94
CA ALA A 184 4.10 19.39 6.24
C ALA A 184 2.65 19.11 6.64
N VAL A 185 2.41 17.98 7.32
CA VAL A 185 1.07 17.54 7.71
C VAL A 185 1.07 17.01 9.14
N GLN A 186 0.16 17.54 9.96
CA GLN A 186 -0.12 16.99 11.29
C GLN A 186 -1.15 15.85 11.18
N PRO A 187 -0.90 14.70 11.83
CA PRO A 187 -1.86 13.61 11.86
C PRO A 187 -3.08 13.95 12.73
N LEU A 188 -4.27 13.51 12.29
CA LEU A 188 -5.50 13.56 13.08
C LEU A 188 -5.50 12.48 14.14
N ALA A 189 -4.99 11.30 13.78
CA ALA A 189 -4.96 10.15 14.67
C ALA A 189 -3.87 9.16 14.27
N LYS A 190 -3.62 8.20 15.16
CA LYS A 190 -2.77 7.05 14.92
C LYS A 190 -3.39 5.77 15.47
N LEU A 191 -3.17 4.68 14.75
CA LEU A 191 -3.61 3.34 15.10
C LEU A 191 -2.41 2.40 15.09
N THR A 192 -2.14 1.76 16.22
CA THR A 192 -1.11 0.72 16.30
C THR A 192 -1.57 -0.52 15.53
N VAL A 193 -0.69 -1.06 14.69
CA VAL A 193 -0.90 -2.30 13.94
C VAL A 193 0.23 -3.28 14.19
N THR A 194 -0.09 -4.56 14.12
CA THR A 194 0.82 -5.70 14.26
C THR A 194 0.80 -6.50 12.96
N PRO A 195 1.76 -7.43 12.74
CA PRO A 195 1.75 -8.26 11.54
C PRO A 195 0.44 -9.05 11.35
N GLN A 196 -0.22 -9.44 12.44
CA GLN A 196 -1.50 -10.15 12.43
C GLN A 196 -2.67 -9.29 11.92
N ASP A 197 -2.55 -7.97 11.97
CA ASP A 197 -3.56 -7.05 11.43
C ASP A 197 -3.50 -6.95 9.89
N PHE A 198 -2.43 -7.46 9.27
CA PHE A 198 -2.26 -7.46 7.82
C PHE A 198 -2.83 -8.74 7.19
N PRO A 199 -3.87 -8.63 6.34
CA PRO A 199 -4.57 -9.81 5.84
C PRO A 199 -3.76 -10.68 4.88
N PHE A 200 -2.65 -10.15 4.34
CA PHE A 200 -1.85 -10.81 3.32
C PHE A 200 -0.45 -11.18 3.82
N LEU A 201 -0.25 -11.31 5.14
CA LEU A 201 1.07 -11.60 5.71
C LEU A 201 1.69 -12.89 5.14
N ALA A 202 0.87 -13.94 5.00
CA ALA A 202 1.29 -15.21 4.43
C ALA A 202 1.46 -15.18 2.89
N ASP A 203 0.93 -14.14 2.23
CA ASP A 203 0.99 -13.97 0.77
C ASP A 203 2.13 -13.03 0.33
N ILE A 204 2.90 -12.46 1.28
CA ILE A 204 4.10 -11.68 0.96
C ILE A 204 5.12 -12.61 0.29
N ARG A 205 5.49 -12.28 -0.94
CA ARG A 205 6.46 -13.05 -1.72
C ARG A 205 7.89 -12.57 -1.46
N GLY A 206 8.85 -13.46 -1.69
CA GLY A 206 10.24 -13.09 -1.79
C GLY A 206 10.61 -12.86 -3.26
N HIS A 207 11.37 -11.81 -3.54
CA HIS A 207 11.96 -11.59 -4.87
C HIS A 207 13.48 -11.61 -4.81
N ASP A 208 14.09 -11.87 -5.97
CA ASP A 208 15.52 -11.74 -6.19
C ASP A 208 15.86 -10.28 -6.53
N ASP A 209 16.66 -9.63 -5.69
CA ASP A 209 17.04 -8.23 -5.85
C ASP A 209 17.83 -8.00 -7.15
N GLN A 210 18.74 -8.91 -7.53
CA GLN A 210 19.55 -8.76 -8.74
C GLN A 210 18.67 -8.87 -9.99
N ARG A 211 17.69 -9.77 -9.98
CA ARG A 211 16.72 -9.89 -11.08
C ARG A 211 15.83 -8.66 -11.18
N MET A 212 15.43 -8.08 -10.05
CA MET A 212 14.68 -6.82 -10.02
C MET A 212 15.50 -5.65 -10.56
N GLU A 213 16.77 -5.52 -10.18
CA GLU A 213 17.67 -4.49 -10.71
C GLU A 213 17.87 -4.64 -12.22
N ALA A 214 18.08 -5.86 -12.71
CA ALA A 214 18.19 -6.15 -14.14
C ALA A 214 16.92 -5.77 -14.90
N TYR A 215 15.74 -6.05 -14.31
CA TYR A 215 14.45 -5.67 -14.88
C TYR A 215 14.31 -4.15 -15.00
N VAL A 216 14.60 -3.42 -13.92
CA VAL A 216 14.53 -1.95 -13.90
C VAL A 216 15.46 -1.35 -14.95
N ALA A 217 16.68 -1.87 -15.06
CA ALA A 217 17.65 -1.40 -16.04
C ALA A 217 17.20 -1.69 -17.48
N ALA A 218 16.57 -2.84 -17.74
CA ALA A 218 15.99 -3.17 -19.05
C ALA A 218 14.82 -2.25 -19.40
N MET A 219 13.89 -2.00 -18.47
CA MET A 219 12.77 -1.06 -18.66
C MET A 219 13.25 0.35 -19.02
N GLN A 220 14.29 0.84 -18.33
CA GLN A 220 14.85 2.18 -18.59
C GLN A 220 15.48 2.29 -19.99
N ARG A 221 15.98 1.19 -20.55
CA ARG A 221 16.57 1.15 -21.90
C ARG A 221 15.55 0.82 -23.00
N GLY A 222 14.34 0.40 -22.64
CA GLY A 222 13.34 -0.09 -23.58
C GLY A 222 13.66 -1.48 -24.14
N ASP A 223 14.51 -2.25 -23.45
CA ASP A 223 14.93 -3.58 -23.87
C ASP A 223 13.83 -4.62 -23.56
N PRO A 224 13.73 -5.70 -24.37
CA PRO A 224 12.88 -6.84 -24.03
C PRO A 224 13.38 -7.55 -22.77
N TRP A 225 12.47 -8.29 -22.14
CA TRP A 225 12.70 -9.03 -20.89
C TRP A 225 13.84 -10.06 -21.03
N PRO A 226 14.74 -10.23 -20.04
CA PRO A 226 15.70 -11.33 -20.00
C PRO A 226 15.00 -12.66 -19.64
N ASP A 227 15.07 -13.68 -20.50
CA ASP A 227 14.40 -14.97 -20.29
C ASP A 227 14.57 -15.56 -18.87
N ASP A 228 13.50 -16.20 -18.38
CA ASP A 228 13.52 -16.87 -17.08
C ASP A 228 14.32 -18.18 -17.16
N PRO A 229 15.44 -18.35 -16.43
CA PRO A 229 16.23 -19.58 -16.49
C PRO A 229 15.49 -20.82 -15.97
N HIS A 230 14.33 -20.66 -15.31
CA HIS A 230 13.52 -21.77 -14.81
C HIS A 230 12.37 -22.20 -15.73
N VAL A 231 12.20 -21.58 -16.89
CA VAL A 231 11.32 -22.09 -17.95
C VAL A 231 12.18 -22.78 -19.01
N ALA A 232 12.79 -23.90 -18.62
CA ALA A 232 13.39 -24.81 -19.60
C ALA A 232 12.28 -25.37 -20.49
N ASN A 233 12.25 -24.92 -21.73
CA ASN A 233 11.32 -25.35 -22.77
C ASN A 233 11.48 -26.87 -23.01
N PRO A 234 10.49 -27.73 -22.70
CA PRO A 234 10.59 -29.16 -22.94
C PRO A 234 10.15 -29.47 -24.37
N SER A 235 10.85 -28.95 -25.38
CA SER A 235 10.65 -29.43 -26.76
C SER A 235 11.69 -28.90 -27.76
N SER A 236 12.82 -29.59 -27.82
CA SER A 236 13.58 -29.73 -29.09
C SER A 236 14.46 -30.97 -29.03
N ASN A 237 13.83 -32.14 -29.09
CA ASN A 237 14.47 -33.33 -29.61
C ASN A 237 13.49 -34.00 -30.57
N ARG A 238 13.59 -33.63 -31.85
CA ARG A 238 13.21 -34.44 -33.01
C ARG A 238 13.82 -33.84 -34.26
#